data_AF-J3KKJ2-F1
#
_entry.id   AF-J3KKJ2-F1
#
_cell.length_a   1.000
_cell.length_b   1.000
_cell.length_c   1.000
_cell.angle_alpha   90.00
_cell.angle_beta   90.00
_cell.angle_gamma   90.00
#
_symmetry.space_group_name_H-M   'P 1'
#
loop_
_entity.id
_entity.type
_entity.pdbx_description
1 polymer ?
#
loop_
_entity_poly.entity_id
_entity_poly.type
_entity_poly.pdbx_seq_one_letter_code
_entity_poly.pdbx_strand_id
1 'polypeptide(L)'
;MAPRGRGGKFSKPTRGGGKHFSRDVQPLDKDGNPIGMWRDPDDDPLSSEEEEESESEEESEDEAGPSRSIPEEMTREQRKAAAKARKEAAIARKNQVAAAPGDLPPSESEEESDDDMPANPNHTAKSRSQAANAANGIPTPRAPGELSRREREAIEAQQARERYMKLHAEGKTEQARADLARLALVKERREAEKARKQAEKDEREEREREKAEQKAREAKLREAAMGSGARGRGGKKTAGRSK
;
A
#
# COMPACT_ATOMS: atom_id res chain seq x y z
N MET A 1 -43.73 39.31 -0.73
CA MET A 1 -44.10 40.61 -0.14
C MET A 1 -43.01 41.00 0.86
N ALA A 2 -42.09 41.91 0.51
CA ALA A 2 -40.99 42.31 1.41
C ALA A 2 -41.50 43.29 2.49
N PRO A 3 -41.11 43.15 3.77
CA PRO A 3 -41.57 44.08 4.80
C PRO A 3 -40.91 45.46 4.60
N ARG A 4 -41.75 46.46 4.37
CA ARG A 4 -41.41 47.88 4.43
C ARG A 4 -41.15 48.24 5.90
N GLY A 5 -39.92 48.57 6.30
CA GLY A 5 -39.71 49.10 7.65
C GLY A 5 -38.27 49.32 8.09
N ARG A 6 -37.85 50.60 8.07
CA ARG A 6 -36.71 51.21 8.77
C ARG A 6 -35.29 50.75 8.37
N GLY A 7 -34.83 51.29 7.24
CA GLY A 7 -33.41 51.48 6.97
C GLY A 7 -32.81 52.48 7.96
N GLY A 8 -31.92 52.02 8.82
CA GLY A 8 -31.18 52.85 9.76
C GLY A 8 -30.14 52.03 10.50
N LYS A 9 -28.87 52.12 10.07
CA LYS A 9 -27.58 51.72 10.69
C LYS A 9 -27.46 50.36 11.43
N PHE A 10 -28.53 49.57 11.52
CA PHE A 10 -28.58 48.26 12.19
C PHE A 10 -29.01 47.13 11.26
N SER A 11 -29.43 47.42 10.02
CA SER A 11 -29.61 46.39 9.00
C SER A 11 -28.24 46.09 8.38
N LYS A 12 -27.52 45.12 8.96
CA LYS A 12 -26.40 44.50 8.26
C LYS A 12 -26.92 44.00 6.91
N PRO A 13 -26.19 44.18 5.79
CA PRO A 13 -26.58 43.52 4.56
C PRO A 13 -26.61 42.02 4.85
N THR A 14 -27.78 41.40 4.78
CA THR A 14 -27.93 39.95 4.86
C THR A 14 -27.30 39.41 3.59
N ARG A 15 -25.98 39.17 3.63
CA ARG A 15 -25.26 38.53 2.54
C ARG A 15 -25.85 37.14 2.43
N GLY A 16 -26.50 36.87 1.28
CA GLY A 16 -27.37 35.72 1.06
C GLY A 16 -26.78 34.43 1.62
N GLY A 17 -27.65 33.62 2.23
CA GLY A 17 -27.30 32.30 2.75
C GLY A 17 -26.49 31.52 1.71
N GLY A 18 -25.36 30.96 2.16
CA GLY A 18 -24.44 30.23 1.31
C GLY A 18 -25.16 29.13 0.54
N LYS A 19 -24.72 28.87 -0.70
CA LYS A 19 -25.18 27.72 -1.46
C LYS A 19 -24.86 26.47 -0.64
N HIS A 20 -25.89 25.77 -0.18
CA HIS A 20 -25.74 24.44 0.38
C HIS A 20 -25.46 23.53 -0.81
N PHE A 21 -24.19 23.27 -1.09
CA PHE A 21 -23.84 22.04 -1.78
C PHE A 21 -24.30 20.93 -0.84
N SER A 22 -25.30 20.16 -1.28
CA SER A 22 -25.77 18.99 -0.55
C SER A 22 -24.56 18.21 -0.08
N ARG A 23 -24.68 17.67 1.13
CA ARG A 23 -23.62 17.07 1.94
C ARG A 23 -23.07 15.76 1.35
N ASP A 24 -23.24 15.58 0.05
CA ASP A 24 -22.96 14.42 -0.77
C ASP A 24 -22.29 14.95 -2.07
N VAL A 25 -21.01 15.29 -1.95
CA VAL A 25 -20.12 15.67 -3.08
C VAL A 25 -19.61 14.41 -3.79
N GLN A 26 -19.93 13.23 -3.27
CA GLN A 26 -19.52 11.97 -3.88
C GLN A 26 -20.44 11.63 -5.06
N PRO A 27 -19.88 11.23 -6.22
CA PRO A 27 -20.68 10.69 -7.31
C PRO A 27 -21.45 9.47 -6.81
N LEU A 28 -22.74 9.40 -7.13
CA LEU A 28 -23.61 8.27 -6.78
C LEU A 28 -23.75 7.35 -7.99
N ASP A 29 -23.83 6.04 -7.76
CA ASP A 29 -24.19 5.09 -8.81
C ASP A 29 -25.71 5.12 -9.12
N LYS A 30 -26.13 4.33 -10.11
CA LYS A 30 -27.53 4.20 -10.53
C LYS A 30 -28.45 3.75 -9.37
N ASP A 31 -27.87 3.13 -8.34
CA ASP A 31 -28.55 2.61 -7.16
C ASP A 31 -28.46 3.55 -5.94
N GLY A 32 -27.79 4.70 -6.07
CA GLY A 32 -27.71 5.72 -5.03
C GLY A 32 -26.68 5.46 -3.93
N ASN A 33 -25.73 4.57 -4.16
CA ASN A 33 -24.58 4.36 -3.27
C ASN A 33 -23.42 5.28 -3.63
N PRO A 34 -22.61 5.72 -2.65
CA PRO A 34 -21.43 6.55 -2.91
C PRO A 34 -20.37 5.76 -3.70
N ILE A 35 -20.01 6.26 -4.88
CA ILE A 35 -18.87 5.78 -5.65
C ILE A 35 -17.61 6.35 -4.99
N GLY A 36 -16.78 5.46 -4.45
CA GLY A 36 -15.47 5.83 -3.94
C GLY A 36 -14.55 6.25 -5.09
N MET A 37 -13.70 7.27 -4.87
CA MET A 37 -12.74 7.80 -5.85
C MET A 37 -11.68 6.79 -6.32
N TRP A 38 -11.68 5.59 -5.74
CA TRP A 38 -10.76 4.49 -6.01
C TRP A 38 -11.45 3.27 -6.63
N ARG A 39 -12.76 3.35 -6.93
CA ARG A 39 -13.50 2.32 -7.65
C ARG A 39 -13.50 2.70 -9.13
N ASP A 40 -13.07 1.79 -10.00
CA ASP A 40 -13.17 2.02 -11.44
C ASP A 40 -14.64 2.15 -11.86
N PRO A 41 -14.98 3.11 -12.72
CA PRO A 41 -16.37 3.40 -13.12
C PRO A 41 -17.03 2.23 -13.88
N ASP A 42 -16.23 1.27 -14.37
CA ASP A 42 -16.70 0.10 -15.12
C ASP A 42 -16.85 -1.17 -14.24
N ASP A 43 -16.51 -1.11 -12.94
CA ASP A 43 -16.61 -2.24 -12.01
C ASP A 43 -18.04 -2.35 -11.43
N ASP A 44 -18.95 -2.87 -12.27
CA ASP A 44 -20.31 -3.24 -11.87
C ASP A 44 -20.27 -4.53 -11.01
N PRO A 45 -20.86 -4.56 -9.79
CA PRO A 45 -20.75 -5.69 -8.86
C PRO A 45 -21.46 -6.98 -9.31
N LEU A 46 -22.10 -6.96 -10.48
CA LEU A 46 -22.79 -8.10 -11.10
C LEU A 46 -21.94 -8.84 -12.13
N SER A 47 -20.71 -8.39 -12.41
CA SER A 47 -19.77 -9.02 -13.34
C SER A 47 -18.56 -9.59 -12.60
N SER A 48 -18.79 -10.38 -11.55
CA SER A 48 -17.74 -11.11 -10.82
C SER A 48 -17.89 -12.63 -10.95
N GLU A 49 -18.12 -13.08 -12.19
CA GLU A 49 -17.76 -14.43 -12.63
C GLU A 49 -17.17 -14.27 -14.04
N GLU A 50 -15.90 -14.67 -14.18
CA GLU A 50 -15.04 -14.61 -15.37
C GLU A 50 -14.05 -13.44 -15.46
N GLU A 51 -12.83 -13.75 -15.00
CA GLU A 51 -11.57 -13.65 -15.76
C GLU A 51 -10.64 -12.41 -15.67
N GLU A 52 -9.36 -12.75 -15.40
CA GLU A 52 -8.09 -12.19 -15.91
C GLU A 52 -7.33 -11.11 -15.09
N GLU A 53 -6.06 -11.44 -14.81
CA GLU A 53 -5.01 -10.54 -14.35
C GLU A 53 -4.80 -9.42 -15.38
N SER A 54 -5.09 -8.18 -14.99
CA SER A 54 -4.70 -7.00 -15.78
C SER A 54 -3.48 -6.32 -15.12
N GLU A 55 -2.29 -6.68 -15.60
CA GLU A 55 -1.02 -5.99 -15.34
C GLU A 55 -1.05 -4.66 -16.12
N SER A 56 -1.47 -3.57 -15.47
CA SER A 56 -1.48 -2.23 -16.09
C SER A 56 -0.04 -1.70 -16.21
N GLU A 57 0.50 -1.73 -17.43
CA GLU A 57 1.67 -0.98 -17.84
C GLU A 57 1.28 0.49 -18.05
N GLU A 58 1.70 1.37 -17.15
CA GLU A 58 1.75 2.81 -17.42
C GLU A 58 2.97 3.09 -18.33
N GLU A 59 2.69 3.08 -19.62
CA GLU A 59 3.56 3.53 -20.71
C GLU A 59 3.53 5.07 -20.72
N SER A 60 4.52 5.70 -20.06
CA SER A 60 4.73 7.14 -20.17
C SER A 60 5.30 7.48 -21.55
N GLU A 61 4.42 7.90 -22.45
CA GLU A 61 4.70 8.42 -23.78
C GLU A 61 5.03 9.92 -23.66
N ASP A 62 6.31 10.27 -23.52
CA ASP A 62 6.79 11.65 -23.58
C ASP A 62 7.34 11.93 -25.00
N GLU A 63 6.60 12.75 -25.73
CA GLU A 63 6.86 13.24 -27.08
C GLU A 63 8.05 14.24 -27.10
N ALA A 64 9.01 13.97 -28.00
CA ALA A 64 9.91 14.91 -28.69
C ALA A 64 11.06 15.67 -27.95
N GLY A 65 12.21 14.98 -27.78
CA GLY A 65 13.60 15.42 -28.13
C GLY A 65 14.34 16.47 -27.27
N PRO A 66 15.71 16.58 -27.33
CA PRO A 66 16.64 16.02 -28.32
C PRO A 66 17.86 15.22 -27.76
N SER A 67 18.21 14.15 -28.49
CA SER A 67 19.54 13.51 -28.64
C SER A 67 20.40 13.17 -27.39
N ARG A 68 20.38 11.90 -26.97
CA ARG A 68 21.62 11.20 -26.54
C ARG A 68 21.43 9.68 -26.45
N SER A 69 22.16 8.99 -27.32
CA SER A 69 22.60 7.58 -27.25
C SER A 69 21.56 6.50 -26.89
N ILE A 70 21.28 5.66 -27.89
CA ILE A 70 20.59 4.37 -27.78
C ILE A 70 21.15 3.58 -26.58
N PRO A 71 20.36 3.27 -25.54
CA PRO A 71 20.79 2.35 -24.51
C PRO A 71 20.66 0.93 -25.04
N GLU A 72 21.69 0.12 -24.80
CA GLU A 72 21.71 -1.32 -25.03
C GLU A 72 20.39 -1.97 -24.60
N GLU A 73 19.87 -2.92 -25.40
CA GLU A 73 18.61 -3.64 -25.17
C GLU A 73 18.74 -4.61 -23.97
N MET A 74 18.92 -4.04 -22.78
CA MET A 74 18.87 -4.77 -21.52
C MET A 74 17.46 -5.33 -21.36
N THR A 75 17.36 -6.61 -21.01
CA THR A 75 16.06 -7.27 -20.77
C THR A 75 15.26 -6.53 -19.69
N ARG A 76 13.93 -6.67 -19.67
CA ARG A 76 13.03 -5.98 -18.70
C ARG A 76 13.52 -6.16 -17.25
N GLU A 77 14.07 -7.33 -16.92
CA GLU A 77 14.68 -7.63 -15.62
C GLU A 77 15.98 -6.86 -15.36
N GLN A 78 16.85 -6.76 -16.35
CA GLN A 78 18.09 -6.00 -16.25
C GLN A 78 17.84 -4.50 -16.14
N ARG A 79 16.80 -3.97 -16.80
CA ARG A 79 16.35 -2.56 -16.63
C ARG A 79 15.83 -2.31 -15.21
N LYS A 80 15.00 -3.23 -14.69
CA LYS A 80 14.50 -3.16 -13.30
C LYS A 80 15.63 -3.25 -12.27
N ALA A 81 16.61 -4.14 -12.50
CA ALA A 81 17.78 -4.27 -11.64
C ALA A 81 18.68 -3.01 -11.68
N ALA A 82 18.91 -2.43 -12.86
CA ALA A 82 19.68 -1.21 -13.01
C ALA A 82 18.99 0.00 -12.35
N ALA A 83 17.65 0.11 -12.46
CA ALA A 83 16.88 1.15 -11.79
C ALA A 83 16.94 1.02 -10.26
N LYS A 84 16.79 -0.21 -9.73
CA LYS A 84 16.95 -0.48 -8.29
C LYS A 84 18.36 -0.17 -7.82
N ALA A 85 19.39 -0.59 -8.54
CA ALA A 85 20.78 -0.32 -8.21
C ALA A 85 21.09 1.19 -8.21
N ARG A 86 20.53 1.97 -9.15
CA ARG A 86 20.65 3.43 -9.16
C ARG A 86 19.97 4.08 -7.95
N LYS A 87 18.77 3.62 -7.59
CA LYS A 87 18.04 4.12 -6.41
C LYS A 87 18.77 3.78 -5.11
N GLU A 88 19.26 2.57 -4.97
CA GLU A 88 20.04 2.12 -3.81
C GLU A 88 21.37 2.87 -3.71
N ALA A 89 22.05 3.13 -4.84
CA ALA A 89 23.27 3.94 -4.86
C ALA A 89 23.02 5.40 -4.48
N ALA A 90 21.88 5.98 -4.87
CA ALA A 90 21.49 7.33 -4.45
C ALA A 90 21.20 7.39 -2.95
N ILE A 91 20.50 6.40 -2.40
CA ILE A 91 20.26 6.28 -0.95
C ILE A 91 21.57 6.08 -0.20
N ALA A 92 22.48 5.23 -0.70
CA ALA A 92 23.79 5.01 -0.10
C ALA A 92 24.64 6.30 -0.11
N ARG A 93 24.64 7.05 -1.21
CA ARG A 93 25.30 8.37 -1.26
C ARG A 93 24.67 9.35 -0.29
N LYS A 94 23.34 9.41 -0.20
CA LYS A 94 22.61 10.25 0.75
C LYS A 94 22.93 9.89 2.21
N ASN A 95 23.09 8.60 2.50
CA ASN A 95 23.48 8.11 3.83
C ASN A 95 24.97 8.32 4.14
N GLN A 96 25.83 8.36 3.12
CA GLN A 96 27.25 8.68 3.26
C GLN A 96 27.51 10.18 3.41
N VAL A 97 26.63 11.04 2.88
CA VAL A 97 26.58 12.47 3.22
C VAL A 97 25.96 12.58 4.62
N ALA A 98 26.78 12.27 5.64
CA ALA A 98 26.39 12.36 7.03
C ALA A 98 25.92 13.79 7.34
N ALA A 99 24.66 13.92 7.75
CA ALA A 99 24.09 15.18 8.21
C ALA A 99 25.01 15.80 9.27
N ALA A 100 25.51 17.00 8.99
CA ALA A 100 26.21 17.79 9.99
C ALA A 100 25.25 18.02 11.17
N PRO A 101 25.72 18.00 12.44
CA PRO A 101 24.86 18.11 13.60
C PRO A 101 24.11 19.46 13.56
N GLY A 102 22.83 19.40 13.19
CA GLY A 102 21.97 20.58 13.03
C GLY A 102 21.11 20.58 11.77
N ASP A 103 21.37 19.72 10.78
CA ASP A 103 20.52 19.59 9.60
C ASP A 103 19.49 18.46 9.79
N LEU A 104 18.21 18.79 9.61
CA LEU A 104 17.12 17.80 9.72
C LEU A 104 17.17 16.86 8.52
N PRO A 105 16.75 15.58 8.67
CA PRO A 105 16.65 14.69 7.51
C PRO A 105 15.73 15.35 6.47
N PRO A 106 16.11 15.35 5.17
CA PRO A 106 15.30 15.97 4.14
C PRO A 106 13.96 15.23 4.07
N SER A 107 12.91 15.92 4.50
CA SER A 107 11.52 15.52 4.32
C SER A 107 11.25 15.46 2.82
N GLU A 108 10.76 14.32 2.36
CA GLU A 108 10.39 14.02 0.98
C GLU A 108 9.21 14.90 0.53
N SER A 109 9.51 16.14 0.12
CA SER A 109 8.58 17.05 -0.55
C SER A 109 9.39 18.01 -1.42
N GLU A 110 9.32 17.78 -2.73
CA GLU A 110 9.64 18.68 -3.85
C GLU A 110 10.69 19.79 -3.59
N GLU A 111 11.91 19.57 -4.10
CA GLU A 111 12.90 20.64 -4.30
C GLU A 111 13.33 20.62 -5.78
N GLU A 112 12.38 20.81 -6.69
CA GLU A 112 12.66 21.10 -8.10
C GLU A 112 11.57 21.99 -8.75
N SER A 113 10.97 22.93 -8.00
CA SER A 113 10.11 24.00 -8.59
C SER A 113 9.75 25.11 -7.58
N ASP A 114 10.71 25.68 -6.84
CA ASP A 114 10.42 26.76 -5.87
C ASP A 114 11.04 28.12 -6.25
N ASP A 115 11.69 28.22 -7.42
CA ASP A 115 12.31 29.47 -7.91
C ASP A 115 11.32 30.43 -8.63
N ASP A 116 10.07 30.03 -8.86
CA ASP A 116 9.06 30.84 -9.59
C ASP A 116 7.84 31.25 -8.73
N MET A 117 7.89 30.98 -7.42
CA MET A 117 6.86 31.41 -6.46
C MET A 117 7.25 32.74 -5.79
N PRO A 118 6.32 33.68 -5.56
CA PRO A 118 6.64 34.94 -4.88
C PRO A 118 7.16 34.65 -3.47
N ALA A 119 8.43 34.96 -3.23
CA ALA A 119 9.13 34.67 -1.99
C ALA A 119 8.32 35.10 -0.76
N ASN A 120 8.05 34.14 0.13
CA ASN A 120 7.35 34.40 1.37
C ASN A 120 8.15 35.43 2.21
N PRO A 121 7.58 36.60 2.57
CA PRO A 121 8.30 37.67 3.26
C PRO A 121 8.92 37.23 4.61
N ASN A 122 8.39 36.17 5.22
CA ASN A 122 8.90 35.58 6.46
C ASN A 122 10.14 34.69 6.28
N HIS A 123 10.48 34.26 5.06
CA HIS A 123 11.66 33.43 4.77
C HIS A 123 12.85 34.21 4.19
N THR A 124 12.71 35.52 4.04
CA THR A 124 13.76 36.40 3.49
C THR A 124 14.97 36.51 4.43
N ALA A 125 16.17 36.77 3.88
CA ALA A 125 17.40 36.91 4.66
C ALA A 125 17.31 37.95 5.82
N LYS A 126 16.40 38.93 5.70
CA LYS A 126 16.13 39.95 6.73
C LYS A 126 15.45 39.37 7.97
N SER A 127 14.51 38.44 7.83
CA SER A 127 13.88 37.76 8.98
C SER A 127 14.89 36.90 9.73
N ARG A 128 15.78 36.23 8.98
CA ARG A 128 16.89 35.43 9.53
C ARG A 128 17.87 36.29 10.36
N SER A 129 18.12 37.53 9.93
CA SER A 129 18.97 38.48 10.68
C SER A 129 18.32 39.02 11.97
N GLN A 130 16.99 39.13 12.03
CA GLN A 130 16.30 39.49 13.28
C GLN A 130 16.33 38.36 14.31
N ALA A 131 16.14 37.12 13.87
CA ALA A 131 16.27 35.94 14.74
C ALA A 131 17.70 35.79 15.29
N ALA A 132 18.73 36.05 14.48
CA ALA A 132 20.12 36.04 14.91
C ALA A 132 20.43 37.15 15.96
N ASN A 133 19.82 38.33 15.84
CA ASN A 133 20.00 39.42 16.80
C ASN A 133 19.23 39.19 18.12
N ALA A 134 18.13 38.44 18.10
CA ALA A 134 17.39 38.06 19.31
C ALA A 134 18.14 37.04 20.19
N ALA A 135 19.12 36.32 19.64
CA ALA A 135 19.97 35.39 20.39
C ALA A 135 20.94 36.09 21.38
N ASN A 136 21.15 37.41 21.25
CA ASN A 136 21.99 38.20 22.16
C ASN A 136 21.28 38.57 23.49
N GLY A 137 20.02 38.17 23.67
CA GLY A 137 19.22 38.41 24.88
C GLY A 137 19.14 37.23 25.85
N ILE A 138 19.96 36.19 25.67
CA ILE A 138 20.00 35.04 26.59
C ILE A 138 20.86 35.43 27.81
N PRO A 139 20.30 35.52 29.03
CA PRO A 139 21.13 35.76 30.21
C PRO A 139 22.11 34.59 30.38
N THR A 140 23.39 34.96 30.55
CA THR A 140 24.53 34.08 30.80
C THR A 140 24.21 32.92 31.75
N PRO A 141 24.70 31.69 31.50
CA PRO A 141 24.44 30.55 32.37
C PRO A 141 25.04 30.83 33.76
N ARG A 142 24.18 30.94 34.78
CA ARG A 142 24.64 30.83 36.17
C ARG A 142 25.26 29.45 36.36
N ALA A 143 26.30 29.40 37.19
CA ALA A 143 27.04 28.22 37.68
C ALA A 143 26.15 26.99 37.93
N PRO A 144 26.69 25.74 37.96
CA PRO A 144 25.94 24.49 38.12
C PRO A 144 25.27 24.41 39.51
N GLY A 145 24.25 25.23 39.69
CA GLY A 145 23.36 25.24 40.83
C GLY A 145 22.26 24.24 40.55
N GLU A 146 22.03 23.40 41.54
CA GLU A 146 20.82 22.59 41.72
C GLU A 146 19.65 23.01 40.82
N LEU A 147 19.35 22.16 39.83
CA LEU A 147 18.23 22.30 38.90
C LEU A 147 17.02 22.87 39.63
N SER A 148 16.44 23.95 39.07
CA SER A 148 15.23 24.57 39.59
C SER A 148 14.15 23.49 39.80
N ARG A 149 13.29 23.61 40.83
CA ARG A 149 12.20 22.64 41.05
C ARG A 149 11.41 22.35 39.77
N ARG A 150 11.21 23.39 38.96
CA ARG A 150 10.54 23.31 37.66
C ARG A 150 11.33 22.52 36.62
N GLU A 151 12.66 22.59 36.65
CA GLU A 151 13.54 21.83 35.76
C GLU A 151 13.60 20.36 36.19
N ARG A 152 13.60 20.07 37.50
CA ARG A 152 13.52 18.70 38.01
C ARG A 152 12.22 18.01 37.62
N GLU A 153 11.09 18.69 37.80
CA GLU A 153 9.78 18.18 37.38
C GLU A 153 9.70 18.01 35.86
N ALA A 154 10.31 18.91 35.07
CA ALA A 154 10.35 18.77 33.62
C ALA A 154 11.16 17.54 33.18
N ILE A 155 12.31 17.27 33.81
CA ILE A 155 13.14 16.10 33.54
C ILE A 155 12.42 14.82 33.97
N GLU A 156 11.77 14.81 35.13
CA GLU A 156 10.99 13.66 35.59
C GLU A 156 9.80 13.38 34.67
N ALA A 157 9.10 14.42 34.20
CA ALA A 157 8.03 14.29 33.23
C ALA A 157 8.52 13.73 31.89
N GLN A 158 9.71 14.12 31.42
CA GLN A 158 10.34 13.54 30.24
C GLN A 158 10.67 12.06 30.46
N GLN A 159 11.31 11.71 31.58
CA GLN A 159 11.63 10.33 31.92
C GLN A 159 10.38 9.46 32.07
N ALA A 160 9.29 9.99 32.64
CA ALA A 160 8.02 9.27 32.76
C ALA A 160 7.39 8.99 31.39
N ARG A 161 7.45 9.96 30.46
CA ARG A 161 7.01 9.78 29.08
C ARG A 161 7.86 8.74 28.37
N GLU A 162 9.19 8.81 28.50
CA GLU A 162 10.10 7.81 27.91
C GLU A 162 9.84 6.40 28.45
N ARG A 163 9.63 6.27 29.76
CA ARG A 163 9.26 4.99 30.39
C ARG A 163 7.92 4.48 29.87
N TYR A 164 6.92 5.35 29.74
CA TYR A 164 5.63 4.99 29.17
C TYR A 164 5.78 4.52 27.71
N MET A 165 6.50 5.27 26.88
CA MET A 165 6.76 4.90 25.48
C MET A 165 7.52 3.59 25.38
N LYS A 166 8.51 3.37 26.26
CA LYS A 166 9.24 2.09 26.35
C LYS A 166 8.31 0.94 26.73
N LEU A 167 7.48 1.09 27.76
CA LEU A 167 6.50 0.07 28.17
C LEU A 167 5.44 -0.18 27.10
N HIS A 168 5.07 0.86 26.36
CA HIS A 168 4.12 0.75 25.24
C HIS A 168 4.73 -0.02 24.08
N ALA A 169 5.98 0.29 23.72
CA ALA A 169 6.75 -0.46 22.72
C ALA A 169 6.97 -1.92 23.14
N GLU A 170 7.20 -2.17 24.43
CA GLU A 170 7.28 -3.53 25.01
C GLU A 170 5.92 -4.26 25.04
N GLY A 171 4.81 -3.61 24.67
CA GLY A 171 3.48 -4.21 24.71
C GLY A 171 2.90 -4.37 26.11
N LYS A 172 3.45 -3.68 27.11
CA LYS A 172 3.04 -3.84 28.53
C LYS A 172 1.92 -2.89 28.94
N THR A 173 1.68 -1.82 28.19
CA THR A 173 0.52 -0.93 28.40
C THR A 173 -0.76 -1.63 28.00
N GLU A 174 -1.88 -1.30 28.64
CA GLU A 174 -3.19 -1.91 28.34
C GLU A 174 -3.61 -1.73 26.89
N GLN A 175 -3.29 -0.56 26.31
CA GLN A 175 -3.52 -0.25 24.90
C GLN A 175 -2.72 -1.19 23.98
N ALA A 176 -1.41 -1.31 24.19
CA ALA A 176 -0.57 -2.16 23.35
C ALA A 176 -0.92 -3.65 23.52
N ARG A 177 -1.33 -4.08 24.73
CA ARG A 177 -1.86 -5.43 24.95
C ARG A 177 -3.14 -5.68 24.16
N ALA A 178 -4.06 -4.72 24.13
CA ALA A 178 -5.29 -4.83 23.36
C ALA A 178 -5.01 -4.94 21.85
N ASP A 179 -4.08 -4.12 21.34
CA ASP A 179 -3.67 -4.17 19.93
C ASP A 179 -2.99 -5.50 19.57
N LEU A 180 -2.10 -6.00 20.44
CA LEU A 180 -1.49 -7.32 20.27
C LEU A 180 -2.53 -8.45 20.33
N ALA A 181 -3.51 -8.37 21.23
CA ALA A 181 -4.60 -9.34 21.31
C ALA A 181 -5.45 -9.33 20.04
N ARG A 182 -5.76 -8.15 19.49
CA ARG A 182 -6.46 -8.02 18.20
C ARG A 182 -5.66 -8.65 17.06
N LEU A 183 -4.35 -8.43 17.02
CA LEU A 183 -3.48 -9.05 16.01
C LEU A 183 -3.40 -10.58 16.19
N ALA A 184 -3.38 -11.08 17.42
CA ALA A 184 -3.40 -12.51 17.71
C ALA A 184 -4.67 -13.19 17.18
N LEU A 185 -5.84 -12.59 17.39
CA LEU A 185 -7.11 -13.10 16.84
C LEU A 185 -7.09 -13.17 15.31
N VAL A 186 -6.50 -12.18 14.64
CA VAL A 186 -6.36 -12.19 13.18
C VAL A 186 -5.41 -13.30 12.72
N LYS A 187 -4.31 -13.53 13.45
CA LYS A 187 -3.39 -14.65 13.16
C LYS A 187 -4.08 -15.99 13.32
N GLU A 188 -4.78 -16.20 14.44
CA GLU A 188 -5.53 -17.42 14.70
C GLU A 188 -6.58 -17.67 13.61
N ARG A 189 -7.35 -16.65 13.22
CA ARG A 189 -8.32 -16.78 12.13
C ARG A 189 -7.67 -17.17 10.82
N ARG A 190 -6.54 -16.53 10.46
CA ARG A 190 -5.81 -16.84 9.23
C ARG A 190 -5.22 -18.25 9.27
N GLU A 191 -4.72 -18.69 10.41
CA GLU A 191 -4.18 -20.03 10.61
C GLU A 191 -5.30 -21.07 10.54
N ALA A 192 -6.45 -20.83 11.16
CA ALA A 192 -7.62 -21.69 11.08
C ALA A 192 -8.17 -21.79 9.65
N GLU A 193 -8.24 -20.68 8.91
CA GLU A 193 -8.63 -20.67 7.49
C GLU A 193 -7.61 -21.41 6.61
N LYS A 194 -6.30 -21.23 6.85
CA LYS A 194 -5.25 -21.99 6.16
C LYS A 194 -5.31 -23.48 6.47
N ALA A 195 -5.50 -23.84 7.73
CA ALA A 195 -5.62 -25.23 8.17
C ALA A 195 -6.87 -25.89 7.57
N ARG A 196 -8.01 -25.19 7.52
CA ARG A 196 -9.23 -25.68 6.83
C ARG A 196 -8.99 -25.87 5.34
N LYS A 197 -8.35 -24.90 4.68
CA LYS A 197 -8.02 -24.99 3.25
C LYS A 197 -7.02 -26.10 2.94
N GLN A 198 -6.07 -26.36 3.84
CA GLN A 198 -5.14 -27.48 3.71
C GLN A 198 -5.88 -28.82 3.91
N ALA A 199 -6.69 -28.95 4.95
CA ALA A 199 -7.48 -30.17 5.17
C ALA A 199 -8.45 -30.47 4.02
N GLU A 200 -9.12 -29.46 3.46
CA GLU A 200 -10.00 -29.62 2.30
C GLU A 200 -9.22 -30.04 1.04
N LYS A 201 -8.02 -29.48 0.84
CA LYS A 201 -7.14 -29.86 -0.27
C LYS A 201 -6.65 -31.30 -0.12
N ASP A 202 -6.21 -31.69 1.06
CA ASP A 202 -5.71 -33.03 1.34
C ASP A 202 -6.84 -34.07 1.14
N GLU A 203 -8.05 -33.80 1.64
CA GLU A 203 -9.22 -34.67 1.42
C GLU A 203 -9.62 -34.74 -0.06
N ARG A 204 -9.55 -33.62 -0.78
CA ARG A 204 -9.82 -33.59 -2.23
C ARG A 204 -8.78 -34.40 -3.00
N GLU A 205 -7.49 -34.27 -2.66
CA GLU A 205 -6.42 -35.05 -3.26
C GLU A 205 -6.56 -36.55 -2.97
N GLU A 206 -6.93 -36.94 -1.76
CA GLU A 206 -7.20 -38.34 -1.40
C GLU A 206 -8.37 -38.89 -2.23
N ARG A 207 -9.48 -38.15 -2.31
CA ARG A 207 -10.64 -38.54 -3.14
C ARG A 207 -10.29 -38.61 -4.63
N GLU A 208 -9.44 -37.72 -5.13
CA GLU A 208 -8.99 -37.73 -6.52
C GLU A 208 -8.04 -38.90 -6.79
N ARG A 209 -7.14 -39.23 -5.84
CA ARG A 209 -6.28 -40.42 -5.91
C ARG A 209 -7.09 -41.71 -5.88
N GLU A 210 -8.06 -41.84 -4.98
CA GLU A 210 -8.97 -42.99 -4.92
C GLU A 210 -9.77 -43.14 -6.22
N LYS A 211 -10.32 -42.05 -6.75
CA LYS A 211 -11.03 -42.07 -8.05
C LYS A 211 -10.09 -42.42 -9.20
N ALA A 212 -8.86 -41.93 -9.20
CA ALA A 212 -7.86 -42.27 -10.21
C ALA A 212 -7.47 -43.75 -10.13
N GLU A 213 -7.30 -44.30 -8.93
CA GLU A 213 -7.05 -45.73 -8.72
C GLU A 213 -8.24 -46.60 -9.16
N GLN A 214 -9.48 -46.19 -8.84
CA GLN A 214 -10.68 -46.88 -9.29
C GLN A 214 -10.79 -46.89 -10.81
N LYS A 215 -10.58 -45.74 -11.45
CA LYS A 215 -10.56 -45.62 -12.92
C LYS A 215 -9.44 -46.46 -13.55
N ALA A 216 -8.26 -46.50 -12.94
CA ALA A 216 -7.15 -47.33 -13.42
C ALA A 216 -7.46 -48.83 -13.30
N ARG A 217 -8.09 -49.27 -12.19
CA ARG A 217 -8.55 -50.65 -12.01
C ARG A 217 -9.64 -51.02 -13.02
N GLU A 218 -10.61 -50.14 -13.24
CA GLU A 218 -11.67 -50.34 -14.24
C GLU A 218 -11.09 -50.38 -15.67
N ALA A 219 -10.17 -49.48 -16.00
CA ALA A 219 -9.48 -49.47 -17.30
C ALA A 219 -8.71 -50.78 -17.53
N LYS A 220 -8.01 -51.29 -16.51
CA LYS A 220 -7.30 -52.58 -16.59
C LYS A 220 -8.25 -53.76 -16.76
N LEU A 221 -9.41 -53.75 -16.09
CA LEU A 221 -10.46 -54.76 -16.28
C LEU A 221 -11.07 -54.68 -17.68
N ARG A 222 -11.30 -53.47 -18.19
CA ARG A 222 -11.81 -53.23 -19.55
C ARG A 222 -10.80 -53.66 -20.62
N GLU A 223 -9.52 -53.38 -20.42
CA GLU A 223 -8.44 -53.82 -21.31
C GLU A 223 -8.35 -55.36 -21.32
N ALA A 224 -8.40 -56.00 -20.14
CA ALA A 224 -8.43 -57.46 -20.05
C ALA A 224 -9.66 -58.08 -20.74
N ALA A 225 -10.82 -57.44 -20.64
CA ALA A 225 -12.04 -57.86 -21.33
C ALA A 225 -11.92 -57.71 -22.86
N MET A 226 -11.32 -56.62 -23.35
CA MET A 226 -11.08 -56.40 -24.78
C MET A 226 -9.93 -57.26 -25.35
N GLY A 227 -8.94 -57.62 -24.52
CA GLY A 227 -7.73 -58.35 -24.90
C GLY A 227 -7.94 -59.83 -25.25
N SER A 228 -9.08 -60.42 -24.93
CA SER A 228 -9.40 -61.83 -25.24
C SER A 228 -10.23 -62.03 -26.52
N GLY A 229 -10.85 -60.98 -27.06
CA GLY A 229 -11.70 -61.06 -28.26
C GLY A 229 -10.98 -60.81 -29.60
N ALA A 230 -9.86 -60.08 -29.60
CA ALA A 230 -9.18 -59.66 -30.83
C ALA A 230 -8.10 -60.64 -31.32
N ARG A 231 -7.55 -61.51 -30.46
CA ARG A 231 -6.48 -62.46 -30.85
C ARG A 231 -6.99 -63.79 -31.41
N GLY A 232 -8.30 -64.02 -31.46
CA GLY A 232 -8.91 -65.29 -31.92
C GLY A 232 -9.48 -65.31 -33.34
N ARG A 233 -9.58 -64.16 -34.04
CA ARG A 233 -10.18 -64.07 -35.40
C ARG A 233 -9.15 -63.59 -36.43
N GLY A 234 -8.07 -64.35 -36.63
CA GLY A 234 -7.02 -63.93 -37.58
C GLY A 234 -6.19 -65.02 -38.24
N GLY A 235 -6.51 -66.32 -38.09
CA GLY A 235 -5.62 -67.39 -38.55
C GLY A 235 -6.32 -68.64 -39.08
N LYS A 236 -7.06 -68.53 -40.18
CA LYS A 236 -7.39 -69.70 -41.02
C LYS A 236 -7.72 -69.32 -42.46
N LYS A 237 -6.74 -68.82 -43.21
CA LYS A 237 -6.75 -68.94 -44.68
C LYS A 237 -5.33 -69.25 -45.17
N THR A 238 -5.28 -70.19 -46.10
CA THR A 238 -4.14 -70.58 -46.94
C THR A 238 -3.12 -71.56 -46.33
N ALA A 239 -3.39 -72.87 -46.50
CA ALA A 239 -2.35 -73.86 -46.82
C ALA A 239 -3.00 -75.19 -47.22
N GLY A 240 -2.84 -75.54 -48.50
CA GLY A 240 -2.81 -76.93 -48.99
C GLY A 240 -4.15 -77.61 -49.25
N ARG A 241 -4.41 -77.95 -50.52
CA ARG A 241 -4.37 -79.35 -50.97
C ARG A 241 -4.56 -79.45 -52.49
N SER A 242 -3.50 -79.94 -53.12
CA SER A 242 -3.43 -80.57 -54.44
C SER A 242 -4.52 -81.61 -54.70
N LYS A 243 -5.14 -81.59 -55.87
CA LYS A 243 -5.06 -82.64 -56.90
C LYS A 243 -5.83 -82.24 -58.15
#